data_AF-A0A2D8ADH0-F1
#
_entry.id   AF-A0A2D8ADH0-F1
#
_cell.length_a   1.000
_cell.length_b   1.000
_cell.length_c   1.000
_cell.angle_alpha   90.00
_cell.angle_beta   90.00
_cell.angle_gamma   90.00
#
_symmetry.space_group_name_H-M   'P 1'
#
loop_
_entity.id
_entity.type
_entity.pdbx_description
1 polymer ?
#
loop_
_entity_poly.entity_id
_entity_poly.type
_entity_poly.pdbx_seq_one_letter_code
_entity_poly.pdbx_strand_id
1 'polypeptide(L)'
;MITSDYIDFIANQSAFGTDQGPKPLTDQIKAGDYQMGYLTLYGLPIAIEQPRNSVRCRVDGKGHEWSNVMASHYGYIIGTKGADGDEVDVFIGTYPESETVFVIDQAFNGRFDEHKVMLAFPDARSARDAYLKSYDEGWQGFGAITAVSIPDFCTWLRSGDCSRPFSNTQRATN
;
A
#
# COMPACT_ATOMS: atom_id res chain seq x y z
N MET A 1 9.70 0.91 20.49
CA MET A 1 8.40 0.61 19.85
C MET A 1 8.18 1.66 18.79
N ILE A 2 7.76 1.28 17.59
CA ILE A 2 7.44 2.24 16.52
C ILE A 2 6.13 2.95 16.89
N THR A 3 6.09 4.27 16.77
CA THR A 3 4.91 5.11 17.06
C THR A 3 4.33 5.66 15.76
N SER A 4 3.06 6.11 15.79
CA SER A 4 2.45 6.80 14.63
C SER A 4 3.27 8.02 14.24
N ASP A 5 3.69 8.84 15.22
CA ASP A 5 4.49 10.05 14.95
C ASP A 5 5.82 9.74 14.25
N TYR A 6 6.46 8.62 14.58
CA TYR A 6 7.68 8.20 13.89
C TYR A 6 7.39 7.79 12.44
N ILE A 7 6.30 7.08 12.18
CA ILE A 7 5.87 6.73 10.82
C ILE A 7 5.55 8.01 10.03
N ASP A 8 4.81 8.94 10.62
CA ASP A 8 4.47 10.24 10.02
C ASP A 8 5.74 11.04 9.69
N PHE A 9 6.73 11.07 10.60
CA PHE A 9 8.02 11.71 10.37
C PHE A 9 8.79 11.09 9.20
N ILE A 10 8.89 9.76 9.12
CA ILE A 10 9.57 9.07 8.01
C ILE A 10 8.83 9.30 6.69
N ALA A 11 7.50 9.19 6.68
CA ALA A 11 6.70 9.40 5.48
C ALA A 11 6.93 10.80 4.91
N ASN A 12 6.96 11.83 5.76
CA ASN A 12 7.18 13.22 5.35
C ASN A 12 8.62 13.54 4.92
N GLN A 13 9.57 12.59 5.01
CA GLN A 13 10.87 12.70 4.37
C GLN A 13 10.86 12.27 2.90
N SER A 14 9.77 11.66 2.40
CA SER A 14 9.64 11.40 0.96
C SER A 14 9.52 12.72 0.19
N ALA A 15 9.81 12.72 -1.11
CA ALA A 15 9.71 13.91 -1.95
C ALA A 15 8.30 14.54 -1.97
N PHE A 16 7.27 13.81 -1.55
CA PHE A 16 5.88 14.26 -1.47
C PHE A 16 5.46 14.75 -0.06
N GLY A 17 6.38 14.75 0.91
CA GLY A 17 6.20 15.33 2.24
C GLY A 17 5.90 16.83 2.25
N THR A 18 5.43 17.30 3.41
CA THR A 18 5.29 18.72 3.72
C THR A 18 6.66 19.42 3.67
N ASP A 19 6.70 20.63 3.11
CA ASP A 19 7.91 21.47 2.99
C ASP A 19 9.08 20.83 2.23
N GLN A 20 8.81 19.80 1.44
CA GLN A 20 9.78 19.21 0.53
C GLN A 20 9.88 20.05 -0.74
N GLY A 21 11.09 20.18 -1.27
CA GLY A 21 11.44 20.99 -2.43
C GLY A 21 10.71 20.60 -3.73
N PRO A 22 11.29 20.88 -4.91
CA PRO A 22 10.65 20.56 -6.19
C PRO A 22 10.22 19.09 -6.25
N LYS A 23 8.98 18.85 -6.67
CA LYS A 23 8.47 17.48 -6.82
C LYS A 23 9.19 16.76 -7.97
N PRO A 24 9.40 15.43 -7.87
CA PRO A 24 10.09 14.69 -8.91
C PRO A 24 9.36 14.75 -10.25
N LEU A 25 10.11 14.68 -11.35
CA LEU A 25 9.55 14.63 -12.70
C LEU A 25 8.85 13.29 -12.95
N THR A 26 7.92 13.26 -13.90
CA THR A 26 7.16 12.04 -14.26
C THR A 26 8.07 10.84 -14.55
N ASP A 27 9.19 11.04 -15.25
CA ASP A 27 10.11 9.95 -15.59
C ASP A 27 10.92 9.47 -14.38
N GLN A 28 11.24 10.36 -13.45
CA GLN A 28 11.86 9.98 -12.17
C GLN A 28 10.89 9.16 -11.32
N ILE A 29 9.62 9.56 -11.29
CA ILE A 29 8.56 8.83 -10.57
C ILE A 29 8.40 7.42 -11.17
N LYS A 30 8.36 7.29 -12.50
CA LYS A 30 8.25 5.99 -13.18
C LYS A 30 9.47 5.09 -12.96
N ALA A 31 10.67 5.68 -12.87
CA ALA A 31 11.90 4.95 -12.62
C ALA A 31 12.13 4.62 -11.14
N GLY A 32 11.32 5.16 -10.22
CA GLY A 32 11.60 5.11 -8.78
C GLY A 32 12.81 5.94 -8.35
N ASP A 33 13.33 6.82 -9.21
CA ASP A 33 14.54 7.63 -8.97
C ASP A 33 14.20 8.96 -8.28
N TYR A 34 13.71 8.85 -7.05
CA TYR A 34 13.40 10.01 -6.21
C TYR A 34 13.44 9.65 -4.72
N GLN A 35 13.53 10.68 -3.87
CA GLN A 35 13.56 10.48 -2.42
C GLN A 35 12.24 9.88 -1.93
N MET A 36 12.32 8.72 -1.28
CA MET A 36 11.21 8.08 -0.57
C MET A 36 11.48 8.07 0.94
N GLY A 37 10.43 7.87 1.74
CA GLY A 37 10.60 7.53 3.16
C GLY A 37 10.96 6.06 3.30
N TYR A 38 11.84 5.69 4.22
CA TYR A 38 12.22 4.29 4.42
C TYR A 38 12.09 3.90 5.89
N LEU A 39 11.32 2.84 6.17
CA LEU A 39 11.25 2.26 7.51
C LEU A 39 11.17 0.74 7.46
N THR A 40 11.40 0.13 8.62
CA THR A 40 11.03 -1.27 8.87
C THR A 40 9.84 -1.30 9.80
N LEU A 41 8.71 -1.85 9.36
CA LEU A 41 7.50 -2.04 10.18
C LEU A 41 7.16 -3.52 10.25
N TYR A 42 6.97 -4.06 11.46
CA TYR A 42 6.71 -5.50 11.68
C TYR A 42 7.76 -6.43 11.06
N GLY A 43 9.01 -5.98 10.93
CA GLY A 43 10.09 -6.72 10.28
C GLY A 43 10.06 -6.68 8.74
N LEU A 44 9.15 -5.90 8.14
CA LEU A 44 9.05 -5.68 6.70
C LEU A 44 9.77 -4.38 6.33
N PRO A 45 10.73 -4.40 5.38
CA PRO A 45 11.30 -3.18 4.82
C PRO A 45 10.28 -2.51 3.89
N ILE A 46 10.01 -1.23 4.11
CA ILE A 46 8.97 -0.47 3.39
C ILE A 46 9.58 0.82 2.84
N ALA A 47 9.30 1.09 1.57
CA ALA A 47 9.48 2.41 0.96
C ALA A 47 8.12 3.12 0.95
N ILE A 48 8.06 4.35 1.47
CA ILE A 48 6.90 5.23 1.44
C ILE A 48 7.09 6.25 0.32
N GLU A 49 6.28 6.12 -0.72
CA GLU A 49 6.21 7.08 -1.82
C GLU A 49 5.41 8.31 -1.41
N GLN A 50 4.21 8.09 -0.88
CA GLN A 50 3.19 9.12 -0.68
C GLN A 50 2.79 9.22 0.79
N PRO A 51 3.01 10.36 1.44
CA PRO A 51 2.48 10.62 2.77
C PRO A 51 0.95 10.71 2.75
N ARG A 52 0.31 10.43 3.88
CA ARG A 52 -1.10 10.73 4.07
C ARG A 52 -1.37 12.22 3.82
N ASN A 53 -2.50 12.52 3.20
CA ASN A 53 -2.93 13.85 2.75
C ASN A 53 -2.10 14.45 1.60
N SER A 54 -1.11 13.71 1.04
CA SER A 54 -0.48 14.13 -0.21
C SER A 54 -1.39 13.83 -1.40
N VAL A 55 -1.11 14.50 -2.52
CA VAL A 55 -1.77 14.25 -3.81
C VAL A 55 -0.88 13.31 -4.62
N ARG A 56 -1.39 12.12 -4.93
CA ARG A 56 -0.74 11.16 -5.82
C ARG A 56 -1.30 11.31 -7.24
N CYS A 57 -0.42 11.61 -8.18
CA CYS A 57 -0.75 11.70 -9.61
C CYS A 57 -0.06 10.59 -10.40
N ARG A 58 -0.76 10.07 -11.41
CA ARG A 58 -0.18 9.17 -12.43
C ARG A 58 -0.83 9.43 -13.79
N VAL A 59 -0.13 8.98 -14.83
CA VAL A 59 -0.64 8.90 -16.20
C VAL A 59 -0.89 7.42 -16.49
N ASP A 60 -2.09 7.05 -16.90
CA ASP A 60 -2.43 5.68 -17.30
C ASP A 60 -1.76 5.29 -18.63
N GLY A 61 -1.86 4.02 -19.02
CA GLY A 61 -1.32 3.53 -20.29
C GLY A 61 -1.96 4.14 -21.55
N LYS A 62 -3.04 4.92 -21.40
CA LYS A 62 -3.75 5.63 -22.48
C LYS A 62 -3.44 7.13 -22.49
N GLY A 63 -2.61 7.62 -21.58
CA GLY A 63 -2.28 9.04 -21.46
C GLY A 63 -3.26 9.85 -20.62
N HIS A 64 -4.24 9.22 -19.94
CA HIS A 64 -5.12 9.94 -19.02
C HIS A 64 -4.42 10.16 -17.69
N GLU A 65 -4.47 11.40 -17.22
CA GLU A 65 -4.01 11.76 -15.89
C GLU A 65 -5.11 11.48 -14.86
N TRP A 66 -4.72 10.87 -13.75
CA TRP A 66 -5.55 10.80 -12.55
C TRP A 66 -4.78 11.35 -11.35
N SER A 67 -5.53 11.86 -10.37
CA SER A 67 -5.00 12.50 -9.18
C SER A 67 -5.90 12.20 -7.99
N ASN A 68 -5.34 11.65 -6.92
CA ASN A 68 -6.09 11.30 -5.71
C ASN A 68 -5.38 11.79 -4.45
N VAL A 69 -6.15 12.24 -3.46
CA VAL A 69 -5.64 12.54 -2.12
C VAL A 69 -5.50 11.23 -1.36
N MET A 70 -4.31 10.95 -0.83
CA MET A 70 -4.05 9.70 -0.12
C MET A 70 -4.59 9.74 1.31
N ALA A 71 -5.52 8.85 1.65
CA ALA A 71 -6.10 8.79 3.00
C ALA A 71 -5.20 8.09 4.03
N SER A 72 -4.09 7.48 3.59
CA SER A 72 -3.06 6.86 4.42
C SER A 72 -1.71 6.98 3.74
N HIS A 73 -0.60 6.72 4.45
CA HIS A 73 0.69 6.64 3.75
C HIS A 73 0.65 5.47 2.79
N TYR A 74 1.32 5.62 1.66
CA TYR A 74 1.33 4.63 0.60
C TYR A 74 2.74 4.43 0.04
N GLY A 75 3.04 3.20 -0.31
CA GLY A 75 4.24 2.79 -1.01
C GLY A 75 4.24 1.28 -1.17
N TYR A 76 5.38 0.63 -1.00
CA TYR A 76 5.54 -0.80 -1.30
C TYR A 76 6.51 -1.51 -0.34
N ILE A 77 6.38 -2.84 -0.28
CA ILE A 77 7.22 -3.72 0.54
C ILE A 77 8.43 -4.15 -0.27
N ILE A 78 9.62 -3.69 0.14
CA ILE A 78 10.87 -3.85 -0.60
C ILE A 78 11.25 -5.32 -0.73
N GLY A 79 11.64 -5.74 -1.94
CA GLY A 79 12.12 -7.09 -2.21
C GLY A 79 11.02 -8.14 -2.30
N THR A 80 9.77 -7.72 -2.44
CA THR A 80 8.63 -8.59 -2.74
C THR A 80 8.33 -8.57 -4.24
N LYS A 81 7.49 -9.52 -4.69
CA LYS A 81 6.98 -9.52 -6.07
C LYS A 81 5.47 -9.67 -6.03
N GLY A 82 4.77 -8.64 -6.48
CA GLY A 82 3.32 -8.57 -6.63
C GLY A 82 2.82 -9.29 -7.88
N ALA A 83 1.50 -9.25 -8.06
CA ALA A 83 0.81 -9.92 -9.16
C ALA A 83 1.06 -9.26 -10.52
N ASP A 84 1.27 -7.95 -10.53
CA ASP A 84 1.50 -7.09 -11.69
C ASP A 84 2.97 -7.06 -12.15
N GLY A 85 3.89 -7.53 -11.30
CA GLY A 85 5.31 -7.60 -11.57
C GLY A 85 6.16 -6.62 -10.76
N ASP A 86 5.52 -5.63 -10.13
CA ASP A 86 6.15 -4.67 -9.22
C ASP A 86 6.15 -5.21 -7.78
N GLU A 87 6.69 -4.47 -6.81
CA GLU A 87 6.59 -4.84 -5.39
C GLU A 87 5.14 -4.81 -4.87
N VAL A 88 4.87 -5.59 -3.81
CA VAL A 88 3.56 -5.59 -3.16
C VAL A 88 3.28 -4.25 -2.51
N ASP A 89 2.18 -3.62 -2.91
CA ASP A 89 1.75 -2.32 -2.41
C ASP A 89 1.27 -2.36 -0.97
N VAL A 90 1.54 -1.27 -0.25
CA VAL A 90 1.18 -1.11 1.16
C VAL A 90 0.62 0.27 1.47
N PHE A 91 -0.47 0.27 2.23
CA PHE A 91 -1.02 1.41 2.94
C PHE A 91 -0.70 1.30 4.43
N ILE A 92 -0.31 2.40 5.06
CA ILE A 92 0.07 2.44 6.47
C ILE A 92 -0.86 3.40 7.23
N GLY A 93 -1.61 2.85 8.18
CA GLY A 93 -2.49 3.57 9.10
C GLY A 93 -1.75 4.09 10.34
N THR A 94 -2.51 4.60 11.30
CA THR A 94 -2.02 5.28 12.52
C THR A 94 -1.94 4.40 13.76
N TYR A 95 -2.18 3.09 13.63
CA TYR A 95 -2.27 2.15 14.75
C TYR A 95 -1.16 1.09 14.69
N PRO A 96 0.12 1.47 14.90
CA PRO A 96 1.29 0.59 14.78
C PRO A 96 1.36 -0.56 15.80
N GLU A 97 0.46 -0.58 16.78
CA GLU A 97 0.26 -1.68 17.71
C GLU A 97 -0.67 -2.78 17.15
N SER A 98 -1.21 -2.61 15.94
CA SER A 98 -2.02 -3.64 15.29
C SER A 98 -1.22 -4.92 15.09
N GLU A 99 -1.76 -6.04 15.57
CA GLU A 99 -1.18 -7.37 15.35
C GLU A 99 -1.76 -8.05 14.09
N THR A 100 -2.65 -7.35 13.38
CA THR A 100 -3.37 -7.87 12.20
C THR A 100 -3.00 -7.07 10.96
N VAL A 101 -2.73 -7.80 9.88
CA VAL A 101 -2.60 -7.26 8.53
C VAL A 101 -3.92 -7.50 7.80
N PHE A 102 -4.42 -6.51 7.08
CA PHE A 102 -5.55 -6.69 6.18
C PHE A 102 -5.07 -6.64 4.74
N VAL A 103 -5.31 -7.70 3.98
CA VAL A 103 -4.93 -7.77 2.56
C VAL A 103 -6.17 -7.56 1.71
N ILE A 104 -6.18 -6.52 0.88
CA ILE A 104 -7.22 -6.26 -0.10
C ILE A 104 -6.79 -6.86 -1.44
N ASP A 105 -7.59 -7.75 -1.98
CA ASP A 105 -7.47 -8.27 -3.34
C ASP A 105 -8.13 -7.26 -4.29
N GLN A 106 -7.37 -6.26 -4.78
CA GLN A 106 -7.89 -5.26 -5.71
C GLN A 106 -8.34 -5.95 -7.00
N ALA A 107 -9.42 -5.42 -7.59
CA ALA A 107 -9.96 -5.88 -8.85
C ALA A 107 -9.93 -4.79 -9.92
N PHE A 108 -9.72 -5.19 -11.17
CA PHE A 108 -9.91 -4.36 -12.35
C PHE A 108 -10.79 -5.12 -13.34
N ASN A 109 -11.86 -4.49 -13.83
CA ASN A 109 -12.88 -5.13 -14.68
C ASN A 109 -13.42 -6.46 -14.11
N GLY A 110 -13.61 -6.51 -12.78
CA GLY A 110 -14.16 -7.68 -12.08
C GLY A 110 -13.19 -8.87 -11.97
N ARG A 111 -11.91 -8.69 -12.29
CA ARG A 111 -10.86 -9.71 -12.12
C ARG A 111 -9.82 -9.21 -11.14
N PHE A 112 -9.19 -10.14 -10.43
CA PHE A 112 -8.04 -9.83 -9.59
C PHE A 112 -6.95 -9.12 -10.39
N ASP A 113 -6.45 -8.04 -9.80
CA ASP A 113 -5.46 -7.14 -10.37
C ASP A 113 -4.17 -7.24 -9.55
N GLU A 114 -4.23 -6.83 -8.29
CA GLU A 114 -3.07 -6.75 -7.39
C GLU A 114 -3.49 -6.78 -5.91
N HIS A 115 -2.52 -6.90 -5.00
CA HIS A 115 -2.75 -6.82 -3.56
C HIS A 115 -2.48 -5.41 -3.05
N LYS A 116 -3.38 -4.88 -2.20
CA LYS A 116 -3.11 -3.72 -1.36
C LYS A 116 -3.06 -4.15 0.10
N VAL A 117 -1.87 -4.11 0.68
CA VAL A 117 -1.64 -4.51 2.06
C VAL A 117 -1.94 -3.33 2.98
N MET A 118 -2.74 -3.55 4.01
CA MET A 118 -3.14 -2.51 4.95
C MET A 118 -2.48 -2.82 6.31
N LEU A 119 -1.42 -2.09 6.63
CA LEU A 119 -0.68 -2.20 7.89
C LEU A 119 -1.09 -1.10 8.85
N ALA A 120 -0.99 -1.38 10.16
CA ALA A 120 -1.24 -0.39 11.22
C ALA A 120 -2.67 0.19 11.20
N PHE A 121 -3.66 -0.66 10.91
CA PHE A 121 -5.08 -0.34 11.04
C PHE A 121 -5.70 -1.09 12.22
N PRO A 122 -6.64 -0.49 12.95
CA PRO A 122 -7.28 -1.12 14.11
C PRO A 122 -8.24 -2.24 13.71
N ASP A 123 -8.86 -2.15 12.52
CA ASP A 123 -9.83 -3.11 12.03
C ASP A 123 -10.00 -3.07 10.50
N ALA A 124 -10.66 -4.10 9.96
CA ALA A 124 -10.91 -4.23 8.53
C ALA A 124 -11.78 -3.09 7.95
N ARG A 125 -12.66 -2.49 8.76
CA ARG A 125 -13.51 -1.38 8.32
C ARG A 125 -12.67 -0.14 8.07
N SER A 126 -11.80 0.20 9.01
CA SER A 126 -10.87 1.33 8.93
C SER A 126 -9.89 1.18 7.77
N ALA A 127 -9.38 -0.05 7.56
CA ALA A 127 -8.55 -0.38 6.40
C ALA A 127 -9.31 -0.19 5.07
N ARG A 128 -10.52 -0.76 4.96
CA ARG A 128 -11.37 -0.59 3.78
C ARG A 128 -11.67 0.88 3.49
N ASP A 129 -12.02 1.65 4.51
CA ASP A 129 -12.38 3.06 4.34
C ASP A 129 -11.17 3.90 3.91
N ALA A 130 -9.98 3.62 4.44
CA ALA A 130 -8.74 4.26 4.01
C ALA A 130 -8.37 3.94 2.56
N TYR A 131 -8.53 2.67 2.15
CA TYR A 131 -8.37 2.26 0.76
C TYR A 131 -9.32 3.07 -0.13
N LEU A 132 -10.65 2.98 0.09
CA LEU A 132 -11.65 3.63 -0.75
C LEU A 132 -11.50 5.15 -0.82
N LYS A 133 -11.11 5.81 0.27
CA LYS A 133 -10.88 7.27 0.31
C LYS A 133 -9.63 7.72 -0.45
N SER A 134 -8.78 6.78 -0.87
CA SER A 134 -7.58 7.06 -1.68
C SER A 134 -7.82 6.92 -3.19
N TYR A 135 -9.08 6.70 -3.60
CA TYR A 135 -9.51 6.62 -4.99
C TYR A 135 -10.75 7.49 -5.21
N ASP A 136 -11.09 7.69 -6.49
CA ASP A 136 -12.27 8.44 -6.89
C ASP A 136 -13.58 7.83 -6.36
N GLU A 137 -14.57 8.69 -6.15
CA GLU A 137 -15.91 8.26 -5.76
C GLU A 137 -16.48 7.26 -6.80
N GLY A 138 -17.02 6.15 -6.30
CA GLY A 138 -17.54 5.09 -7.15
C GLY A 138 -16.49 4.08 -7.65
N TRP A 139 -15.24 4.18 -7.20
CA TRP A 139 -14.20 3.19 -7.48
C TRP A 139 -14.68 1.75 -7.23
N GLN A 140 -14.61 0.90 -8.27
CA GLN A 140 -15.07 -0.49 -8.23
C GLN A 140 -13.95 -1.49 -7.99
N GLY A 141 -12.73 -1.03 -7.70
CA GLY A 141 -11.59 -1.93 -7.53
C GLY A 141 -11.45 -2.56 -6.15
N PHE A 142 -12.31 -2.20 -5.20
CA PHE A 142 -12.37 -2.92 -3.93
C PHE A 142 -12.89 -4.35 -4.13
N GLY A 143 -12.02 -5.34 -3.94
CA GLY A 143 -12.39 -6.76 -3.91
C GLY A 143 -12.48 -7.33 -2.50
N ALA A 144 -11.98 -8.55 -2.30
CA ALA A 144 -12.01 -9.20 -0.99
C ALA A 144 -11.02 -8.52 -0.02
N ILE A 145 -11.40 -8.42 1.26
CA ILE A 145 -10.49 -8.02 2.34
C ILE A 145 -10.31 -9.20 3.29
N THR A 146 -9.07 -9.56 3.55
CA THR A 146 -8.71 -10.74 4.35
C THR A 146 -7.86 -10.32 5.53
N ALA A 147 -8.28 -10.64 6.75
CA ALA A 147 -7.48 -10.44 7.95
C ALA A 147 -6.52 -11.63 8.15
N VAL A 148 -5.27 -11.33 8.48
CA VAL A 148 -4.22 -12.33 8.72
C VAL A 148 -3.25 -11.84 9.80
N SER A 149 -2.65 -12.75 10.54
CA SER A 149 -1.62 -12.40 11.52
C SER A 149 -0.35 -11.89 10.82
N ILE A 150 0.42 -11.01 11.48
CA ILE A 150 1.71 -10.55 10.96
C ILE A 150 2.64 -11.74 10.59
N PRO A 151 2.84 -12.77 11.44
CA PRO A 151 3.71 -13.89 11.10
C PRO A 151 3.26 -14.68 9.86
N ASP A 152 1.96 -14.94 9.72
CA ASP A 152 1.42 -15.68 8.58
C ASP A 152 1.52 -14.85 7.29
N PHE A 153 1.28 -13.54 7.39
CA PHE A 153 1.49 -12.62 6.27
C PHE A 153 2.95 -12.58 5.82
N CYS A 154 3.89 -12.46 6.75
CA CYS A 154 5.32 -12.52 6.46
C CYS A 154 5.73 -13.87 5.84
N THR A 155 5.11 -14.97 6.24
CA THR A 155 5.31 -16.29 5.64
C THR A 155 4.79 -16.32 4.20
N TRP A 156 3.57 -15.80 3.98
CA TRP A 156 2.98 -15.71 2.66
C TRP A 156 3.82 -14.85 1.70
N LEU A 157 4.36 -13.70 2.14
CA LEU A 157 5.24 -12.89 1.29
C LEU A 157 6.52 -13.61 0.85
N ARG A 158 7.01 -14.58 1.65
CA ARG A 158 8.26 -15.30 1.37
C ARG A 158 8.07 -16.52 0.49
N SER A 159 6.96 -17.23 0.65
CA SER A 159 6.76 -18.55 0.03
C SER A 159 5.38 -18.77 -0.58
N GLY A 160 4.48 -17.79 -0.47
CA GLY A 160 3.15 -17.83 -1.05
C GLY A 160 3.15 -17.47 -2.54
N ASP A 161 1.99 -17.65 -3.17
CA ASP A 161 1.76 -17.25 -4.56
C ASP A 161 1.09 -15.86 -4.60
N CYS A 162 1.90 -14.81 -4.74
CA CYS A 162 1.43 -13.44 -4.90
C CYS A 162 0.81 -13.16 -6.29
N SER A 163 0.78 -14.13 -7.21
CA SER A 163 0.06 -13.98 -8.50
C SER A 163 -1.43 -14.29 -8.39
N ARG A 164 -1.91 -14.66 -7.21
CA ARG A 164 -3.29 -15.07 -6.94
C ARG A 164 -3.90 -14.24 -5.82
N PRO A 165 -5.24 -14.10 -5.79
CA PRO A 165 -5.96 -13.51 -4.67
C PRO A 165 -5.51 -14.12 -3.34
N PHE A 166 -5.19 -13.29 -2.36
CA PHE A 166 -4.82 -13.72 -1.02
C PHE A 166 -5.96 -14.52 -0.39
N SER A 167 -7.21 -14.13 -0.64
CA SER A 167 -8.41 -14.84 -0.16
C SER A 167 -8.48 -16.32 -0.56
N ASN A 168 -7.75 -16.76 -1.60
CA ASN A 168 -7.67 -18.17 -1.96
C ASN A 168 -6.85 -19.00 -0.96
N THR A 169 -5.92 -18.39 -0.24
CA THR A 169 -5.07 -19.08 0.75
C THR A 169 -5.90 -19.63 1.92
N GLN A 170 -6.96 -18.93 2.31
CA GLN A 170 -7.89 -19.38 3.35
C GLN A 170 -8.83 -20.51 2.89
N ARG A 171 -9.04 -20.66 1.58
CA ARG A 171 -9.88 -21.74 1.04
C ARG A 171 -9.15 -23.07 0.96
N ALA A 172 -7.82 -23.07 0.92
CA ALA A 172 -7.00 -24.27 0.84
C ALA A 172 -6.75 -24.94 2.21
N THR A 173 -7.14 -24.30 3.31
CA THR A 173 -6.93 -24.77 4.69
C THR A 173 -8.19 -25.34 5.35
N ASN A 174 -9.30 -25.41 4.61
CA ASN A 174 -10.58 -26.00 5.05
C ASN A 174 -10.93 -27.29 4.31
#